data_AF-A0A8H3EAQ7-F1
#
_entry.id   AF-A0A8H3EAQ7-F1
#
_cell.length_a   1.000
_cell.length_b   1.000
_cell.length_c   1.000
_cell.angle_alpha   90.00
_cell.angle_beta   90.00
_cell.angle_gamma   90.00
#
_symmetry.space_group_name_H-M   'P 1'
#
loop_
_entity.id
_entity.type
_entity.pdbx_description
1 polymer ?
#
loop_
_entity_poly.entity_id
_entity_poly.type
_entity_poly.pdbx_seq_one_letter_code
_entity_poly.pdbx_strand_id
1 'polypeptide(L)'
;MIAAAALALLPLVSAYSKTFVVPHVDGKDDSPAVVAALANYTSDSLILFKRGVTYNLWTPINFGTLKNCEVAFEGNATYPTDIATVQAEVAKSTFPGHWIKIAGTNVTLRGTTDPNWGWIDSHGQQWWDAVQQTNRPHGISFVVTNGVVKDMKLWQPIAWNFLFNGGKNIHAFNNRIHAVSTSKAFPFNTDGFAAGGTNLLIENNHIVNGDDCITVGSGANGVHFRNNYCEGGHGLSIGSLGKGGAVASVQNILFENVVIKNHLYGARFKSWTGGNGIARNITWRNIVLENVPFPIYVTQNYWDQNLGPKPTTDSPNNTNIEDMVFDNFSGTQLDTPYVEGSCVSDPCWYSVANATGKEIVIFDLYHGTTRNVVAKRISGLRTVNNAKPAVMCDPTAIDNDVGFVCQNGPYVATPVGYTR
;
A
#
# COMPACT_ATOMS: atom_id res chain seq x y z
N MET A 1 -26.07 32.15 40.58
CA MET A 1 -26.71 31.06 39.83
C MET A 1 -26.48 31.33 38.35
N ILE A 2 -25.52 30.65 37.73
CA ILE A 2 -25.27 30.74 36.29
C ILE A 2 -25.67 29.37 35.73
N ALA A 3 -26.77 29.35 34.98
CA ALA A 3 -27.25 28.15 34.32
C ALA A 3 -26.33 27.83 33.14
N ALA A 4 -25.67 26.69 33.17
CA ALA A 4 -24.96 26.14 32.03
C ALA A 4 -25.98 25.59 31.04
N ALA A 5 -26.10 26.23 29.87
CA ALA A 5 -26.81 25.67 28.74
C ALA A 5 -25.97 24.53 28.15
N ALA A 6 -26.40 23.29 28.33
CA ALA A 6 -25.84 22.14 27.65
C ALA A 6 -26.13 22.28 26.15
N LEU A 7 -25.09 22.56 25.36
CA LEU A 7 -25.15 22.49 23.90
C LEU A 7 -25.22 21.01 23.53
N ALA A 8 -26.43 20.51 23.27
CA ALA A 8 -26.61 19.17 22.71
C ALA A 8 -25.97 19.13 21.33
N LEU A 9 -24.85 18.40 21.20
CA LEU A 9 -24.35 17.95 19.90
C LEU A 9 -25.38 17.00 19.32
N LEU A 10 -26.29 17.54 18.52
CA LEU A 10 -27.08 16.75 17.58
C LEU A 10 -26.09 16.06 16.63
N PRO A 11 -26.12 14.73 16.48
CA PRO A 11 -25.38 14.10 15.42
C PRO A 11 -25.99 14.60 14.12
N LEU A 12 -25.20 15.26 13.28
CA LEU A 12 -25.51 15.46 11.87
C LEU A 12 -25.51 14.07 11.22
N VAL A 13 -26.58 13.31 11.44
CA VAL A 13 -26.93 12.19 10.58
C VAL A 13 -27.24 12.85 9.24
N SER A 14 -26.29 12.79 8.31
CA SER A 14 -26.61 13.02 6.92
C SER A 14 -27.60 11.94 6.54
N ALA A 15 -28.89 12.25 6.63
CA ALA A 15 -29.95 11.32 6.30
C ALA A 15 -30.00 11.22 4.78
N TYR A 16 -29.32 10.22 4.23
CA TYR A 16 -29.52 9.80 2.84
C TYR A 16 -31.02 9.60 2.60
N SER A 17 -31.56 10.06 1.47
CA SER A 17 -33.01 9.94 1.20
C SER A 17 -33.49 8.48 1.09
N LYS A 18 -32.58 7.55 0.85
CA LYS A 18 -32.88 6.12 0.75
C LYS A 18 -31.91 5.31 1.59
N THR A 19 -32.42 4.24 2.20
CA THR A 19 -31.59 3.20 2.82
C THR A 19 -31.95 1.85 2.23
N PHE A 20 -30.93 1.13 1.75
CA PHE A 20 -31.00 -0.27 1.38
C PHE A 20 -30.29 -1.08 2.45
N VAL A 21 -31.05 -1.80 3.28
CA VAL A 21 -30.47 -2.79 4.19
C VAL A 21 -30.26 -4.08 3.41
N VAL A 22 -29.01 -4.50 3.29
CA VAL A 22 -28.66 -5.71 2.53
C VAL A 22 -29.35 -6.91 3.17
N PRO A 23 -30.12 -7.70 2.39
CA PRO A 23 -30.74 -8.92 2.90
C PRO A 23 -29.68 -9.99 3.13
N HIS A 24 -29.97 -10.91 4.04
CA HIS A 24 -29.12 -12.07 4.29
C HIS A 24 -29.98 -13.33 4.32
N VAL A 25 -29.48 -14.40 3.69
CA VAL A 25 -30.08 -15.73 3.78
C VAL A 25 -29.00 -16.75 4.09
N ASP A 26 -29.16 -17.46 5.21
CA ASP A 26 -28.24 -18.51 5.65
C ASP A 26 -27.95 -19.51 4.52
N GLY A 27 -26.65 -19.77 4.29
CA GLY A 27 -26.19 -20.73 3.27
C GLY A 27 -26.37 -20.27 1.82
N LYS A 28 -26.72 -19.01 1.56
CA LYS A 28 -26.78 -18.44 0.20
C LYS A 28 -25.84 -17.26 0.03
N ASP A 29 -25.45 -17.01 -1.22
CA ASP A 29 -24.72 -15.81 -1.62
C ASP A 29 -25.65 -14.58 -1.59
N ASP A 30 -25.25 -13.56 -0.85
CA ASP A 30 -25.98 -12.30 -0.68
C ASP A 30 -25.61 -11.27 -1.77
N SER A 31 -24.48 -11.45 -2.45
CA SER A 31 -23.99 -10.54 -3.49
C SER A 31 -24.99 -10.26 -4.63
N PRO A 32 -25.71 -11.26 -5.19
CA PRO A 32 -26.68 -11.01 -6.27
C PRO A 32 -27.83 -10.11 -5.85
N ALA A 33 -28.28 -10.20 -4.60
CA ALA A 33 -29.34 -9.34 -4.07
C ALA A 33 -28.88 -7.89 -3.96
N VAL A 34 -27.61 -7.66 -3.59
CA VAL A 34 -26.99 -6.33 -3.62
C VAL A 34 -27.00 -5.80 -5.05
N VAL A 35 -26.42 -6.55 -6.00
CA VAL A 35 -26.30 -6.13 -7.41
C VAL A 35 -27.66 -5.80 -8.03
N ALA A 36 -28.68 -6.63 -7.78
CA ALA A 36 -30.03 -6.41 -8.30
C ALA A 36 -30.68 -5.14 -7.75
N ALA A 37 -30.37 -4.76 -6.51
CA ALA A 37 -30.93 -3.57 -5.87
C ALA A 37 -30.26 -2.27 -6.35
N LEU A 38 -28.99 -2.31 -6.76
CA LEU A 38 -28.17 -1.11 -7.02
C LEU A 38 -28.82 -0.08 -7.93
N ALA A 39 -29.56 -0.51 -8.96
CA ALA A 39 -30.23 0.39 -9.91
C ALA A 39 -31.14 1.44 -9.23
N ASN A 40 -31.66 1.13 -8.03
CA ASN A 40 -32.53 2.02 -7.26
C ASN A 40 -31.81 2.86 -6.20
N TYR A 41 -30.52 2.58 -5.95
CA TYR A 41 -29.71 3.13 -4.85
C TYR A 41 -28.37 3.73 -5.31
N THR A 42 -28.24 4.07 -6.60
CA THR A 42 -27.02 4.71 -7.14
C THR A 42 -26.87 6.19 -6.77
N SER A 43 -27.89 6.82 -6.19
CA SER A 43 -27.83 8.23 -5.80
C SER A 43 -28.49 8.47 -4.45
N ASP A 44 -27.86 9.31 -3.64
CA ASP A 44 -28.39 9.80 -2.35
C ASP A 44 -28.87 8.68 -1.42
N SER A 45 -28.05 7.62 -1.30
CA SER A 45 -28.44 6.35 -0.69
C SER A 45 -27.41 5.83 0.31
N LEU A 46 -27.89 5.26 1.40
CA LEU A 46 -27.13 4.38 2.29
C LEU A 46 -27.36 2.93 1.89
N ILE A 47 -26.29 2.19 1.59
CA ILE A 47 -26.28 0.73 1.41
C ILE A 47 -25.66 0.13 2.65
N LEU A 48 -26.46 -0.54 3.48
CA LEU A 48 -26.10 -0.97 4.82
C LEU A 48 -26.02 -2.49 4.94
N PHE A 49 -24.81 -3.01 5.13
CA PHE A 49 -24.56 -4.32 5.71
C PHE A 49 -24.65 -4.17 7.23
N LYS A 50 -25.81 -4.48 7.82
CA LYS A 50 -26.10 -4.13 9.21
C LYS A 50 -25.33 -5.00 10.21
N ARG A 51 -25.04 -4.44 11.38
CA ARG A 51 -24.53 -5.17 12.54
C ARG A 51 -25.42 -6.36 12.91
N GLY A 52 -24.82 -7.43 13.43
CA GLY A 52 -25.56 -8.64 13.83
C GLY A 52 -25.67 -9.69 12.72
N VAL A 53 -25.13 -9.41 11.53
CA VAL A 53 -25.20 -10.28 10.36
C VAL A 53 -23.80 -10.55 9.82
N THR A 54 -23.54 -11.79 9.41
CA THR A 54 -22.35 -12.16 8.63
C THR A 54 -22.79 -12.47 7.21
N TYR A 55 -22.53 -11.54 6.29
CA TYR A 55 -22.97 -11.61 4.91
C TYR A 55 -22.07 -12.53 4.08
N ASN A 56 -22.67 -13.36 3.24
CA ASN A 56 -21.96 -14.22 2.31
C ASN A 56 -21.73 -13.46 1.01
N LEU A 57 -20.54 -12.89 0.81
CA LEU A 57 -20.18 -12.21 -0.43
C LEU A 57 -19.42 -13.17 -1.34
N TRP A 58 -20.12 -14.17 -1.86
CA TRP A 58 -19.48 -15.27 -2.59
C TRP A 58 -19.24 -14.98 -4.06
N THR A 59 -19.89 -13.96 -4.61
CA THR A 59 -19.60 -13.42 -5.93
C THR A 59 -19.17 -11.94 -5.88
N PRO A 60 -18.36 -11.46 -6.84
CA PRO A 60 -17.93 -10.07 -6.89
C PRO A 60 -19.09 -9.07 -6.99
N ILE A 61 -19.01 -7.96 -6.26
CA ILE A 61 -20.00 -6.87 -6.32
C ILE A 61 -19.38 -5.67 -7.02
N ASN A 62 -19.98 -5.28 -8.15
CA ASN A 62 -19.73 -3.99 -8.78
C ASN A 62 -20.88 -3.03 -8.46
N PHE A 63 -20.61 -2.05 -7.59
CA PHE A 63 -21.56 -1.01 -7.17
C PHE A 63 -21.93 -0.03 -8.29
N GLY A 64 -21.25 -0.09 -9.44
CA GLY A 64 -21.43 0.84 -10.54
C GLY A 64 -20.94 2.24 -10.19
N THR A 65 -21.60 3.25 -10.73
CA THR A 65 -21.29 4.67 -10.49
C THR A 65 -22.26 5.25 -9.49
N LEU A 66 -21.79 5.52 -8.28
CA LEU A 66 -22.57 6.10 -7.18
C LEU A 66 -22.46 7.64 -7.15
N LYS A 67 -23.48 8.31 -6.63
CA LYS A 67 -23.48 9.76 -6.41
C LYS A 67 -24.08 10.11 -5.06
N ASN A 68 -23.29 10.71 -4.17
CA ASN A 68 -23.74 11.02 -2.81
C ASN A 68 -24.23 9.77 -2.07
N CYS A 69 -23.45 8.70 -2.04
CA CYS A 69 -23.84 7.44 -1.40
C CYS A 69 -22.87 7.03 -0.30
N GLU A 70 -23.37 6.22 0.64
CA GLU A 70 -22.54 5.50 1.60
C GLU A 70 -22.73 3.99 1.44
N VAL A 71 -21.63 3.25 1.42
CA VAL A 71 -21.60 1.79 1.54
C VAL A 71 -21.03 1.48 2.92
N ALA A 72 -21.87 0.96 3.82
CA ALA A 72 -21.55 0.75 5.22
C ALA A 72 -21.49 -0.73 5.60
N PHE A 73 -20.32 -1.19 6.06
CA PHE A 73 -20.05 -2.51 6.61
C PHE A 73 -20.07 -2.47 8.15
N GLU A 74 -21.27 -2.54 8.72
CA GLU A 74 -21.46 -2.67 10.17
C GLU A 74 -21.63 -4.13 10.61
N GLY A 75 -22.03 -5.02 9.69
CA GLY A 75 -21.97 -6.47 9.83
C GLY A 75 -20.65 -7.04 9.34
N ASN A 76 -20.39 -8.31 9.62
CA ASN A 76 -19.26 -9.01 9.03
C ASN A 76 -19.61 -9.45 7.60
N ALA A 77 -18.59 -9.72 6.79
CA ALA A 77 -18.74 -10.31 5.47
C ALA A 77 -17.70 -11.40 5.27
N THR A 78 -18.05 -12.43 4.52
CA THR A 78 -17.16 -13.55 4.20
C THR A 78 -17.14 -13.80 2.71
N TYR A 79 -15.95 -14.02 2.16
CA TYR A 79 -15.78 -14.56 0.80
C TYR A 79 -16.01 -16.08 0.81
N PRO A 80 -15.99 -16.76 -0.35
CA PRO A 80 -15.97 -18.21 -0.37
C PRO A 80 -14.76 -18.74 0.38
N THR A 81 -14.94 -19.86 1.08
CA THR A 81 -13.90 -20.49 1.91
C THR A 81 -13.00 -21.44 1.13
N ASP A 82 -13.17 -21.58 -0.18
CA ASP A 82 -12.42 -22.50 -1.04
C ASP A 82 -11.77 -21.76 -2.22
N ILE A 83 -10.49 -22.07 -2.48
CA ILE A 83 -9.68 -21.50 -3.56
C ILE A 83 -10.36 -21.67 -4.92
N ALA A 84 -10.83 -22.88 -5.24
CA ALA A 84 -11.33 -23.19 -6.57
C ALA A 84 -12.60 -22.38 -6.89
N THR A 85 -13.45 -22.18 -5.89
CA THR A 85 -14.66 -21.33 -6.00
C THR A 85 -14.31 -19.89 -6.34
N VAL A 86 -13.34 -19.30 -5.64
CA VAL A 86 -12.88 -17.94 -5.92
C VAL A 86 -12.22 -17.85 -7.30
N GLN A 87 -11.36 -18.80 -7.66
CA GLN A 87 -10.70 -18.83 -8.97
C GLN A 87 -11.71 -18.95 -10.12
N ALA A 88 -12.79 -19.71 -9.94
CA ALA A 88 -13.86 -19.83 -10.91
C ALA A 88 -14.56 -18.49 -11.16
N GLU A 89 -14.76 -17.66 -10.13
CA GLU A 89 -15.28 -16.30 -10.29
C GLU A 89 -14.28 -15.38 -11.00
N VAL A 90 -13.01 -15.41 -10.61
CA VAL A 90 -11.95 -14.58 -11.21
C VAL A 90 -11.72 -14.91 -12.69
N ALA A 91 -11.90 -16.18 -13.09
CA ALA A 91 -11.74 -16.62 -14.47
C ALA A 91 -12.87 -16.16 -15.41
N LYS A 92 -14.01 -15.66 -14.87
CA LYS A 92 -15.10 -15.17 -15.71
C LYS A 92 -14.69 -13.89 -16.44
N SER A 93 -15.07 -13.77 -17.71
CA SER A 93 -14.87 -12.56 -18.50
C SER A 93 -15.60 -11.33 -17.94
N THR A 94 -16.59 -11.54 -17.07
CA THR A 94 -17.34 -10.50 -16.37
C THR A 94 -16.70 -10.06 -15.06
N PHE A 95 -15.62 -10.70 -14.60
CA PHE A 95 -14.94 -10.32 -13.37
C PHE A 95 -14.37 -8.89 -13.51
N PRO A 96 -14.76 -7.94 -12.64
CA PRO A 96 -14.35 -6.54 -12.80
C PRO A 96 -12.90 -6.26 -12.32
N GLY A 97 -12.12 -7.31 -12.03
CA GLY A 97 -10.75 -7.25 -11.51
C GLY A 97 -10.65 -7.20 -9.98
N HIS A 98 -11.75 -6.83 -9.30
CA HIS A 98 -11.80 -6.66 -7.84
C HIS A 98 -13.06 -7.31 -7.28
N TRP A 99 -12.99 -7.83 -6.07
CA TRP A 99 -14.14 -8.47 -5.42
C TRP A 99 -15.22 -7.45 -5.05
N ILE A 100 -14.81 -6.26 -4.63
CA ILE A 100 -15.70 -5.12 -4.39
C ILE A 100 -15.21 -3.96 -5.25
N LYS A 101 -16.07 -3.46 -6.14
CA LYS A 101 -15.75 -2.32 -7.00
C LYS A 101 -16.74 -1.19 -6.75
N ILE A 102 -16.22 -0.02 -6.39
CA ILE A 102 -16.97 1.21 -6.14
C ILE A 102 -16.37 2.32 -7.01
N ALA A 103 -17.24 3.00 -7.77
CA ALA A 103 -16.90 4.21 -8.49
C ALA A 103 -17.96 5.29 -8.26
N GLY A 104 -17.65 6.56 -8.52
CA GLY A 104 -18.63 7.62 -8.33
C GLY A 104 -18.09 8.98 -7.86
N THR A 105 -19.00 9.78 -7.32
CA THR A 105 -18.70 11.11 -6.75
C THR A 105 -19.39 11.29 -5.41
N ASN A 106 -18.70 11.87 -4.42
CA ASN A 106 -19.19 12.03 -3.05
C ASN A 106 -19.61 10.68 -2.46
N VAL A 107 -18.67 9.74 -2.35
CA VAL A 107 -18.95 8.38 -1.87
C VAL A 107 -18.19 8.11 -0.58
N THR A 108 -18.87 7.53 0.40
CA THR A 108 -18.26 7.04 1.63
C THR A 108 -18.28 5.52 1.62
N LEU A 109 -17.13 4.88 1.79
CA LEU A 109 -17.02 3.48 2.22
C LEU A 109 -16.67 3.48 3.70
N ARG A 110 -17.54 2.91 4.52
CA ARG A 110 -17.41 2.96 5.98
C ARG A 110 -17.54 1.57 6.59
N GLY A 111 -16.68 1.25 7.56
CA GLY A 111 -16.84 0.10 8.45
C GLY A 111 -17.42 0.49 9.81
N THR A 112 -16.88 -0.07 10.88
CA THR A 112 -17.25 0.28 12.26
C THR A 112 -16.06 0.14 13.20
N THR A 113 -16.04 0.96 14.24
CA THR A 113 -15.04 0.91 15.31
C THR A 113 -15.29 -0.20 16.32
N ASP A 114 -16.45 -0.87 16.24
CA ASP A 114 -16.75 -2.05 17.06
C ASP A 114 -15.73 -3.16 16.79
N PRO A 115 -15.03 -3.70 17.80
CA PRO A 115 -13.99 -4.72 17.58
C PRO A 115 -14.55 -6.04 17.01
N ASN A 116 -15.82 -6.38 17.27
CA ASN A 116 -16.42 -7.67 16.92
C ASN A 116 -17.13 -7.69 15.56
N TRP A 117 -17.32 -6.53 14.93
CA TRP A 117 -18.20 -6.38 13.76
C TRP A 117 -17.57 -5.54 12.65
N GLY A 118 -18.02 -5.69 11.39
CA GLY A 118 -17.45 -4.94 10.26
C GLY A 118 -16.17 -5.56 9.68
N TRP A 119 -15.88 -6.81 10.01
CA TRP A 119 -14.77 -7.56 9.41
C TRP A 119 -15.18 -8.13 8.05
N ILE A 120 -14.37 -7.90 7.03
CA ILE A 120 -14.44 -8.63 5.76
C ILE A 120 -13.36 -9.70 5.79
N ASP A 121 -13.75 -10.96 5.89
CA ASP A 121 -12.87 -12.12 5.87
C ASP A 121 -12.78 -12.70 4.46
N SER A 122 -11.58 -12.68 3.88
CA SER A 122 -11.33 -13.21 2.55
C SER A 122 -10.78 -14.64 2.54
N HIS A 123 -10.55 -15.26 3.71
CA HIS A 123 -10.01 -16.62 3.85
C HIS A 123 -8.66 -16.85 3.14
N GLY A 124 -7.75 -15.86 3.24
CA GLY A 124 -6.44 -15.88 2.59
C GLY A 124 -5.49 -16.98 3.06
N GLN A 125 -5.67 -17.54 4.27
CA GLN A 125 -4.75 -18.54 4.84
C GLN A 125 -4.48 -19.73 3.91
N GLN A 126 -5.54 -20.32 3.36
CA GLN A 126 -5.42 -21.47 2.44
C GLN A 126 -4.59 -21.14 1.19
N TRP A 127 -4.65 -19.90 0.71
CA TRP A 127 -3.88 -19.46 -0.46
C TRP A 127 -2.40 -19.37 -0.14
N TRP A 128 -2.10 -18.83 1.03
CA TRP A 128 -0.72 -18.70 1.51
C TRP A 128 -0.12 -20.08 1.78
N ASP A 129 -0.85 -20.97 2.46
CA ASP A 129 -0.41 -22.35 2.75
C ASP A 129 -0.14 -23.15 1.46
N ALA A 130 -1.00 -22.97 0.44
CA ALA A 130 -0.83 -23.59 -0.86
C ALA A 130 0.20 -22.88 -1.76
N VAL A 131 0.72 -21.71 -1.35
CA VAL A 131 1.53 -20.81 -2.19
C VAL A 131 0.84 -20.53 -3.54
N GLN A 132 -0.49 -20.46 -3.54
CA GLN A 132 -1.29 -20.28 -4.75
C GLN A 132 -1.33 -18.80 -5.12
N GLN A 133 -0.71 -18.45 -6.25
CA GLN A 133 -0.61 -17.06 -6.71
C GLN A 133 -1.45 -16.75 -7.96
N THR A 134 -2.05 -17.76 -8.59
CA THR A 134 -2.82 -17.63 -9.84
C THR A 134 -4.28 -17.27 -9.56
N ASN A 135 -4.84 -16.36 -10.37
CA ASN A 135 -6.26 -15.96 -10.33
C ASN A 135 -6.75 -15.55 -8.93
N ARG A 136 -5.93 -14.77 -8.22
CA ARG A 136 -6.31 -14.14 -6.95
C ARG A 136 -7.10 -12.86 -7.22
N PRO A 137 -8.23 -12.64 -6.55
CA PRO A 137 -8.94 -11.38 -6.66
C PRO A 137 -8.19 -10.28 -5.91
N HIS A 138 -8.22 -9.06 -6.44
CA HIS A 138 -7.96 -7.88 -5.62
C HIS A 138 -9.19 -7.61 -4.74
N GLY A 139 -9.00 -7.03 -3.56
CA GLY A 139 -10.08 -6.72 -2.62
C GLY A 139 -11.01 -5.61 -3.13
N ILE A 140 -10.72 -4.37 -2.73
CA ILE A 140 -11.60 -3.22 -2.91
C ILE A 140 -10.99 -2.22 -3.90
N SER A 141 -11.63 -2.03 -5.04
CA SER A 141 -11.40 -0.89 -5.93
C SER A 141 -12.31 0.27 -5.53
N PHE A 142 -11.73 1.42 -5.18
CA PHE A 142 -12.44 2.62 -4.80
C PHE A 142 -11.98 3.81 -5.65
N VAL A 143 -12.64 4.01 -6.79
CA VAL A 143 -12.27 4.99 -7.83
C VAL A 143 -13.33 6.07 -7.90
N VAL A 144 -13.23 7.05 -7.01
CA VAL A 144 -14.24 8.10 -6.83
C VAL A 144 -13.64 9.50 -6.87
N THR A 145 -14.48 10.50 -7.07
CA THR A 145 -14.15 11.91 -6.81
C THR A 145 -14.80 12.36 -5.50
N ASN A 146 -14.02 12.94 -4.57
CA ASN A 146 -14.46 13.30 -3.22
C ASN A 146 -14.95 12.06 -2.45
N GLY A 147 -13.98 11.24 -2.03
CA GLY A 147 -14.25 9.96 -1.38
C GLY A 147 -13.79 9.94 0.08
N VAL A 148 -14.49 9.15 0.90
CA VAL A 148 -14.03 8.80 2.24
C VAL A 148 -13.98 7.29 2.39
N VAL A 149 -12.87 6.75 2.90
CA VAL A 149 -12.75 5.34 3.31
C VAL A 149 -12.38 5.31 4.79
N LYS A 150 -13.27 4.84 5.66
CA LYS A 150 -12.98 4.88 7.10
C LYS A 150 -13.46 3.66 7.85
N ASP A 151 -12.77 3.35 8.95
CA ASP A 151 -13.16 2.31 9.91
C ASP A 151 -13.28 0.90 9.28
N MET A 152 -12.72 0.68 8.10
CA MET A 152 -12.76 -0.61 7.41
C MET A 152 -11.84 -1.61 8.10
N LYS A 153 -12.22 -2.88 8.14
CA LYS A 153 -11.40 -3.95 8.72
C LYS A 153 -11.38 -5.17 7.80
N LEU A 154 -10.19 -5.51 7.32
CA LEU A 154 -9.96 -6.64 6.42
C LEU A 154 -9.20 -7.73 7.16
N TRP A 155 -9.73 -8.95 7.16
CA TRP A 155 -9.14 -10.13 7.78
C TRP A 155 -8.70 -11.12 6.71
N GLN A 156 -7.47 -11.60 6.83
CA GLN A 156 -6.83 -12.55 5.92
C GLN A 156 -7.13 -12.27 4.43
N PRO A 157 -6.78 -11.08 3.92
CA PRO A 157 -6.97 -10.76 2.51
C PRO A 157 -6.21 -11.75 1.61
N ILE A 158 -6.81 -12.19 0.51
CA ILE A 158 -6.16 -13.13 -0.43
C ILE A 158 -4.94 -12.49 -1.13
N ALA A 159 -5.05 -11.20 -1.47
CA ALA A 159 -4.04 -10.41 -2.16
C ALA A 159 -4.24 -8.90 -1.87
N TRP A 160 -4.05 -8.00 -2.85
CA TRP A 160 -4.17 -6.54 -2.72
C TRP A 160 -5.47 -6.09 -2.06
N ASN A 161 -5.39 -5.06 -1.19
CA ASN A 161 -6.52 -4.62 -0.37
C ASN A 161 -7.29 -3.44 -0.95
N PHE A 162 -6.71 -2.23 -0.95
CA PHE A 162 -7.37 -1.02 -1.44
C PHE A 162 -6.69 -0.49 -2.70
N LEU A 163 -7.46 -0.26 -3.76
CA LEU A 163 -7.01 0.44 -4.96
C LEU A 163 -7.69 1.80 -5.09
N PHE A 164 -6.89 2.86 -5.21
CA PHE A 164 -7.33 4.24 -5.44
C PHE A 164 -6.86 4.81 -6.79
N ASN A 165 -6.38 3.96 -7.70
CA ASN A 165 -5.89 4.40 -9.01
C ASN A 165 -7.00 5.11 -9.81
N GLY A 166 -6.72 6.32 -10.29
CA GLY A 166 -7.70 7.17 -10.97
C GLY A 166 -8.69 7.91 -10.05
N GLY A 167 -8.63 7.67 -8.73
CA GLY A 167 -9.42 8.41 -7.75
C GLY A 167 -8.92 9.85 -7.55
N LYS A 168 -9.81 10.74 -7.08
CA LYS A 168 -9.50 12.15 -6.81
C LYS A 168 -10.10 12.62 -5.49
N ASN A 169 -9.32 13.34 -4.67
CA ASN A 169 -9.77 13.89 -3.38
C ASN A 169 -10.31 12.78 -2.47
N ILE A 170 -9.48 11.80 -2.14
CA ILE A 170 -9.86 10.67 -1.28
C ILE A 170 -9.19 10.82 0.08
N HIS A 171 -9.96 10.67 1.15
CA HIS A 171 -9.46 10.60 2.52
C HIS A 171 -9.71 9.21 3.10
N ALA A 172 -8.65 8.46 3.38
CA ALA A 172 -8.71 7.13 3.96
C ALA A 172 -8.12 7.12 5.37
N PHE A 173 -8.90 6.76 6.40
CA PHE A 173 -8.39 6.76 7.78
C PHE A 173 -9.01 5.73 8.73
N ASN A 174 -8.26 5.37 9.78
CA ASN A 174 -8.68 4.40 10.81
C ASN A 174 -9.06 3.01 10.24
N ASN A 175 -8.42 2.60 9.14
CA ASN A 175 -8.62 1.28 8.56
C ASN A 175 -7.63 0.27 9.15
N ARG A 176 -8.03 -1.01 9.17
CA ARG A 176 -7.22 -2.14 9.62
C ARG A 176 -7.11 -3.20 8.53
N ILE A 177 -5.90 -3.63 8.24
CA ILE A 177 -5.60 -4.73 7.32
C ILE A 177 -4.78 -5.75 8.07
N HIS A 178 -5.30 -6.98 8.20
CA HIS A 178 -4.68 -8.04 9.00
C HIS A 178 -4.47 -9.28 8.12
N ALA A 179 -3.35 -9.32 7.39
CA ALA A 179 -2.87 -10.54 6.73
C ALA A 179 -1.89 -11.27 7.66
N VAL A 180 -2.42 -11.83 8.74
CA VAL A 180 -1.64 -12.57 9.74
C VAL A 180 -1.80 -14.07 9.49
N SER A 181 -0.71 -14.71 9.10
CA SER A 181 -0.67 -16.16 8.89
C SER A 181 -0.73 -16.90 10.22
N THR A 182 -1.51 -17.98 10.28
CA THR A 182 -1.56 -18.91 11.42
C THR A 182 -0.56 -20.06 11.26
N SER A 183 0.20 -20.08 10.16
CA SER A 183 1.23 -21.08 9.84
C SER A 183 2.57 -20.39 9.55
N LYS A 184 3.51 -21.10 8.90
CA LYS A 184 4.76 -20.50 8.38
C LYS A 184 4.59 -19.87 6.99
N ALA A 185 3.41 -19.97 6.40
CA ALA A 185 3.14 -19.46 5.07
C ALA A 185 3.17 -17.93 5.01
N PHE A 186 3.70 -17.40 3.93
CA PHE A 186 3.83 -15.96 3.72
C PHE A 186 2.60 -15.40 2.99
N PRO A 187 2.03 -14.27 3.44
CA PRO A 187 0.86 -13.65 2.82
C PRO A 187 1.22 -12.84 1.57
N PHE A 188 1.60 -13.54 0.50
CA PHE A 188 2.07 -12.96 -0.77
C PHE A 188 1.14 -11.86 -1.33
N ASN A 189 1.70 -10.72 -1.73
CA ASN A 189 1.01 -9.64 -2.45
C ASN A 189 -0.25 -9.12 -1.75
N THR A 190 -0.22 -9.04 -0.43
CA THR A 190 -1.30 -8.47 0.39
C THR A 190 -1.13 -6.97 0.60
N ASP A 191 -0.78 -6.23 -0.46
CA ASP A 191 -0.49 -4.80 -0.41
C ASP A 191 -1.62 -4.01 0.28
N GLY A 192 -1.27 -3.04 1.11
CA GLY A 192 -2.23 -2.23 1.86
C GLY A 192 -3.01 -1.27 0.96
N PHE A 193 -2.35 -0.25 0.46
CA PHE A 193 -2.94 0.76 -0.41
C PHE A 193 -2.19 0.89 -1.74
N ALA A 194 -2.89 0.75 -2.87
CA ALA A 194 -2.39 1.10 -4.19
C ALA A 194 -2.88 2.52 -4.57
N ALA A 195 -1.95 3.46 -4.63
CA ALA A 195 -2.19 4.89 -4.75
C ALA A 195 -1.69 5.44 -6.11
N GLY A 196 -2.55 5.37 -7.13
CA GLY A 196 -2.33 5.94 -8.47
C GLY A 196 -3.34 7.05 -8.82
N GLY A 197 -3.66 7.92 -7.88
CA GLY A 197 -4.71 8.96 -8.00
C GLY A 197 -4.23 10.37 -7.65
N THR A 198 -5.15 11.34 -7.59
CA THR A 198 -4.82 12.74 -7.30
C THR A 198 -5.37 13.18 -5.95
N ASN A 199 -4.57 13.87 -5.14
CA ASN A 199 -4.97 14.40 -3.84
C ASN A 199 -5.55 13.30 -2.92
N LEU A 200 -4.69 12.38 -2.50
CA LEU A 200 -5.00 11.27 -1.62
C LEU A 200 -4.40 11.54 -0.23
N LEU A 201 -5.23 11.56 0.81
CA LEU A 201 -4.79 11.59 2.20
C LEU A 201 -5.08 10.23 2.84
N ILE A 202 -4.05 9.54 3.30
CA ILE A 202 -4.15 8.20 3.89
C ILE A 202 -3.48 8.24 5.27
N GLU A 203 -4.26 8.17 6.35
CA GLU A 203 -3.73 8.40 7.69
C GLU A 203 -4.33 7.54 8.80
N ASN A 204 -3.57 7.35 9.88
CA ASN A 204 -4.03 6.64 11.08
C ASN A 204 -4.52 5.21 10.80
N ASN A 205 -3.92 4.51 9.84
CA ASN A 205 -4.23 3.12 9.51
C ASN A 205 -3.26 2.16 10.19
N HIS A 206 -3.73 0.94 10.47
CA HIS A 206 -2.94 -0.16 11.04
C HIS A 206 -2.88 -1.32 10.04
N ILE A 207 -1.71 -1.53 9.45
CA ILE A 207 -1.52 -2.42 8.30
C ILE A 207 -0.52 -3.49 8.72
N VAL A 208 -0.99 -4.73 8.83
CA VAL A 208 -0.15 -5.91 9.00
C VAL A 208 -0.34 -6.77 7.75
N ASN A 209 0.69 -6.90 6.93
CA ASN A 209 0.60 -7.58 5.65
C ASN A 209 1.90 -8.28 5.25
N GLY A 210 1.95 -8.82 4.04
CA GLY A 210 3.13 -9.46 3.43
C GLY A 210 3.59 -8.79 2.14
N ASP A 211 3.26 -7.52 1.91
CA ASP A 211 3.81 -6.77 0.78
C ASP A 211 3.79 -5.26 1.06
N ASP A 212 3.82 -4.41 0.05
CA ASP A 212 3.85 -2.95 0.19
C ASP A 212 2.77 -2.44 1.17
N CYS A 213 3.16 -1.67 2.19
CA CYS A 213 2.20 -1.00 3.06
C CYS A 213 1.38 0.01 2.23
N ILE A 214 2.08 0.67 1.32
CA ILE A 214 1.53 1.48 0.24
C ILE A 214 2.44 1.36 -0.99
N THR A 215 1.83 1.22 -2.17
CA THR A 215 2.48 1.35 -3.47
C THR A 215 1.92 2.57 -4.20
N VAL A 216 2.80 3.49 -4.61
CA VAL A 216 2.42 4.68 -5.39
C VAL A 216 2.74 4.43 -6.86
N GLY A 217 1.70 4.30 -7.67
CA GLY A 217 1.80 3.97 -9.09
C GLY A 217 1.79 5.19 -10.00
N SER A 218 2.07 4.97 -11.29
CA SER A 218 1.98 6.00 -12.32
C SER A 218 0.62 6.71 -12.33
N GLY A 219 0.62 8.03 -12.53
CA GLY A 219 -0.57 8.89 -12.47
C GLY A 219 -0.80 9.53 -11.10
N ALA A 220 -0.04 9.13 -10.07
CA ALA A 220 -0.16 9.72 -8.75
C ALA A 220 0.33 11.17 -8.69
N ASN A 221 -0.50 12.06 -8.14
CA ASN A 221 -0.14 13.46 -7.90
C ASN A 221 -0.78 13.98 -6.59
N GLY A 222 0.04 14.26 -5.58
CA GLY A 222 -0.46 14.71 -4.28
C GLY A 222 -0.94 13.53 -3.45
N VAL A 223 -0.01 12.76 -2.89
CA VAL A 223 -0.31 11.68 -1.94
C VAL A 223 0.35 12.02 -0.61
N HIS A 224 -0.46 12.13 0.46
CA HIS A 224 0.02 12.31 1.82
C HIS A 224 -0.33 11.06 2.63
N PHE A 225 0.67 10.26 2.94
CA PHE A 225 0.54 9.05 3.75
C PHE A 225 1.16 9.31 5.12
N ARG A 226 0.35 9.48 6.17
CA ARG A 226 0.86 9.92 7.47
C ARG A 226 0.29 9.22 8.70
N ASN A 227 1.07 9.16 9.78
CA ASN A 227 0.64 8.60 11.07
C ASN A 227 0.13 7.15 10.94
N ASN A 228 0.69 6.38 10.01
CA ASN A 228 0.32 4.98 9.80
C ASN A 228 1.29 4.05 10.52
N TYR A 229 0.81 2.86 10.86
CA TYR A 229 1.62 1.75 11.34
C TYR A 229 1.62 0.63 10.29
N CYS A 230 2.81 0.18 9.91
CA CYS A 230 2.99 -0.91 8.96
C CYS A 230 3.85 -2.01 9.60
N GLU A 231 3.41 -3.27 9.51
CA GLU A 231 4.17 -4.43 9.95
C GLU A 231 4.18 -5.60 8.94
N GLY A 232 5.34 -6.22 8.76
CA GLY A 232 5.50 -7.55 8.13
C GLY A 232 5.70 -7.59 6.61
N GLY A 233 5.58 -6.47 5.89
CA GLY A 233 5.54 -6.46 4.41
C GLY A 233 6.77 -5.84 3.73
N HIS A 234 6.57 -5.04 2.67
CA HIS A 234 7.65 -4.51 1.81
C HIS A 234 7.82 -2.97 1.76
N GLY A 235 7.25 -2.23 2.73
CA GLY A 235 7.63 -0.85 3.02
C GLY A 235 6.76 0.21 2.34
N LEU A 236 7.29 1.43 2.26
CA LEU A 236 6.67 2.60 1.66
C LEU A 236 7.21 2.81 0.25
N SER A 237 6.49 2.27 -0.74
CA SER A 237 7.02 2.10 -2.09
C SER A 237 6.48 3.11 -3.09
N ILE A 238 7.38 3.69 -3.88
CA ILE A 238 7.08 4.28 -5.19
C ILE A 238 7.37 3.24 -6.27
N GLY A 239 6.42 3.03 -7.18
CA GLY A 239 6.54 2.13 -8.32
C GLY A 239 6.01 0.71 -8.09
N SER A 240 6.28 -0.25 -8.98
CA SER A 240 7.29 -0.16 -10.04
C SER A 240 6.90 0.78 -11.19
N LEU A 241 7.78 1.70 -11.59
CA LEU A 241 7.52 2.69 -12.64
C LEU A 241 8.16 2.30 -13.98
N GLY A 242 7.42 2.48 -15.07
CA GLY A 242 7.96 2.40 -16.43
C GLY A 242 8.14 1.00 -17.02
N LYS A 243 7.31 0.02 -16.62
CA LYS A 243 7.36 -1.35 -17.17
C LYS A 243 7.35 -1.33 -18.70
N GLY A 244 8.27 -2.06 -19.33
CA GLY A 244 8.37 -2.14 -20.79
C GLY A 244 8.68 -0.81 -21.48
N GLY A 245 9.34 0.13 -20.80
CA GLY A 245 9.67 1.45 -21.34
C GLY A 245 8.50 2.45 -21.35
N ALA A 246 7.37 2.10 -20.72
CA ALA A 246 6.23 3.01 -20.60
C ALA A 246 6.63 4.30 -19.87
N VAL A 247 6.06 5.43 -20.28
CA VAL A 247 6.25 6.70 -19.59
C VAL A 247 5.43 6.69 -18.31
N ALA A 248 6.12 6.75 -17.16
CA ALA A 248 5.49 6.84 -15.85
C ALA A 248 5.65 8.24 -15.25
N SER A 249 4.64 8.72 -14.51
CA SER A 249 4.75 9.98 -13.76
C SER A 249 4.20 9.83 -12.35
N VAL A 250 5.00 10.22 -11.36
CA VAL A 250 4.61 10.32 -9.95
C VAL A 250 5.12 11.65 -9.41
N GLN A 251 4.24 12.43 -8.78
CA GLN A 251 4.59 13.77 -8.31
C GLN A 251 3.97 14.11 -6.95
N ASN A 252 4.66 14.94 -6.17
CA ASN A 252 4.14 15.52 -4.92
C ASN A 252 3.70 14.46 -3.91
N ILE A 253 4.65 13.65 -3.46
CA ILE A 253 4.39 12.55 -2.53
C ILE A 253 5.06 12.84 -1.19
N LEU A 254 4.31 12.70 -0.11
CA LEU A 254 4.80 12.86 1.26
C LEU A 254 4.39 11.66 2.10
N PHE A 255 5.39 10.88 2.52
CA PHE A 255 5.26 9.91 3.60
C PHE A 255 5.76 10.56 4.89
N GLU A 256 4.94 10.59 5.95
CA GLU A 256 5.27 11.35 7.15
C GLU A 256 4.83 10.67 8.45
N ASN A 257 5.70 10.61 9.46
CA ASN A 257 5.38 10.05 10.78
C ASN A 257 4.86 8.60 10.67
N VAL A 258 5.65 7.72 10.06
CA VAL A 258 5.25 6.32 9.85
C VAL A 258 6.15 5.40 10.65
N VAL A 259 5.55 4.42 11.32
CA VAL A 259 6.27 3.31 11.95
C VAL A 259 6.27 2.13 10.98
N ILE A 260 7.46 1.62 10.68
CA ILE A 260 7.68 0.46 9.81
C ILE A 260 8.38 -0.61 10.64
N LYS A 261 7.70 -1.73 10.87
CA LYS A 261 8.22 -2.83 11.70
C LYS A 261 8.30 -4.13 10.93
N ASN A 262 9.41 -4.86 11.03
CA ASN A 262 9.60 -6.17 10.40
C ASN A 262 9.21 -6.16 8.91
N HIS A 263 9.42 -5.03 8.22
CA HIS A 263 9.29 -4.94 6.78
C HIS A 263 10.65 -5.18 6.15
N LEU A 264 10.65 -5.68 4.92
CA LEU A 264 11.85 -5.81 4.10
C LEU A 264 12.49 -4.43 3.80
N TYR A 265 11.67 -3.41 3.53
CA TYR A 265 12.12 -2.06 3.20
C TYR A 265 11.47 -1.00 4.09
N GLY A 266 12.20 0.09 4.35
CA GLY A 266 11.65 1.30 4.96
C GLY A 266 11.03 2.20 3.89
N ALA A 267 11.88 3.02 3.28
CA ALA A 267 11.56 3.78 2.08
C ALA A 267 12.06 3.03 0.84
N ARG A 268 11.18 2.86 -0.16
CA ARG A 268 11.51 2.16 -1.40
C ARG A 268 11.11 2.95 -2.63
N PHE A 269 12.02 3.03 -3.59
CA PHE A 269 11.74 3.45 -4.95
C PHE A 269 12.19 2.35 -5.92
N LYS A 270 11.31 1.98 -6.85
CA LYS A 270 11.58 1.00 -7.90
C LYS A 270 11.10 1.51 -9.26
N SER A 271 12.01 1.67 -10.21
CA SER A 271 11.67 1.78 -11.63
C SER A 271 12.30 0.64 -12.43
N TRP A 272 11.62 0.24 -13.49
CA TRP A 272 12.05 -0.86 -14.35
C TRP A 272 13.35 -0.52 -15.07
N THR A 273 14.19 -1.52 -15.28
CA THR A 273 15.34 -1.45 -16.19
C THR A 273 14.85 -0.99 -17.58
N GLY A 274 15.37 0.13 -18.09
CA GLY A 274 14.92 0.74 -19.34
C GLY A 274 13.55 1.44 -19.26
N GLY A 275 13.09 1.75 -18.04
CA GLY A 275 11.86 2.51 -17.82
C GLY A 275 11.95 3.96 -18.31
N ASN A 276 10.85 4.70 -18.26
CA ASN A 276 10.81 6.07 -18.76
C ASN A 276 9.92 6.96 -17.86
N GLY A 277 10.03 8.27 -18.05
CA GLY A 277 9.24 9.28 -17.35
C GLY A 277 9.94 9.88 -16.13
N ILE A 278 9.17 10.23 -15.11
CA ILE A 278 9.65 11.05 -13.99
C ILE A 278 8.98 10.74 -12.65
N ALA A 279 9.78 10.74 -11.59
CA ALA A 279 9.36 10.75 -10.20
C ALA A 279 9.89 12.03 -9.54
N ARG A 280 9.01 12.98 -9.19
CA ARG A 280 9.41 14.32 -8.73
C ARG A 280 8.77 14.72 -7.41
N ASN A 281 9.52 15.43 -6.56
CA ASN A 281 9.05 16.02 -5.30
C ASN A 281 8.45 14.94 -4.39
N ILE A 282 9.32 14.06 -3.91
CA ILE A 282 8.97 12.89 -3.11
C ILE A 282 9.73 12.97 -1.80
N THR A 283 9.03 12.92 -0.68
CA THR A 283 9.65 13.00 0.65
C THR A 283 9.19 11.84 1.53
N TRP A 284 10.15 11.17 2.15
CA TRP A 284 9.93 10.35 3.35
C TRP A 284 10.47 11.11 4.55
N ARG A 285 9.60 11.45 5.52
CA ARG A 285 9.97 12.24 6.69
C ARG A 285 9.51 11.60 8.00
N ASN A 286 10.35 11.63 9.03
CA ASN A 286 10.04 11.11 10.36
C ASN A 286 9.61 9.64 10.31
N ILE A 287 10.49 8.79 9.75
CA ILE A 287 10.24 7.36 9.61
C ILE A 287 10.95 6.62 10.75
N VAL A 288 10.20 5.83 11.50
CA VAL A 288 10.73 4.98 12.57
C VAL A 288 10.76 3.54 12.08
N LEU A 289 11.94 2.94 12.09
CA LEU A 289 12.16 1.57 11.64
C LEU A 289 12.38 0.63 12.82
N GLU A 290 11.79 -0.55 12.78
CA GLU A 290 12.06 -1.64 13.72
C GLU A 290 12.36 -2.91 12.94
N ASN A 291 13.60 -3.37 12.98
CA ASN A 291 14.09 -4.60 12.34
C ASN A 291 13.87 -4.62 10.82
N VAL A 292 14.26 -3.54 10.14
CA VAL A 292 14.10 -3.40 8.68
C VAL A 292 15.44 -3.64 7.96
N PRO A 293 15.58 -4.66 7.10
CA PRO A 293 16.86 -4.96 6.42
C PRO A 293 17.36 -3.85 5.49
N PHE A 294 16.45 -3.22 4.74
CA PHE A 294 16.76 -2.17 3.77
C PHE A 294 16.06 -0.84 4.11
N PRO A 295 16.63 -0.02 5.01
CA PRO A 295 16.01 1.24 5.44
C PRO A 295 15.66 2.20 4.30
N ILE A 296 16.60 2.48 3.39
CA ILE A 296 16.40 3.33 2.21
C ILE A 296 16.92 2.58 0.99
N TYR A 297 16.04 2.26 0.06
CA TYR A 297 16.36 1.50 -1.15
C TYR A 297 15.80 2.19 -2.39
N VAL A 298 16.68 2.63 -3.28
CA VAL A 298 16.31 3.30 -4.54
C VAL A 298 16.97 2.55 -5.67
N THR A 299 16.17 1.94 -6.55
CA THR A 299 16.66 1.26 -7.75
C THR A 299 15.95 1.76 -9.00
N GLN A 300 16.74 2.02 -10.05
CA GLN A 300 16.24 2.17 -11.42
C GLN A 300 16.42 0.91 -12.26
N ASN A 301 16.96 -0.14 -11.67
CA ASN A 301 17.28 -1.40 -12.29
C ASN A 301 16.31 -2.50 -11.83
N TYR A 302 15.03 -2.22 -11.61
CA TYR A 302 14.07 -3.24 -11.17
C TYR A 302 13.74 -4.22 -12.31
N TRP A 303 13.57 -5.50 -11.97
CA TRP A 303 12.97 -6.53 -12.82
C TRP A 303 12.37 -7.65 -11.96
N ASP A 304 11.46 -8.43 -12.55
CA ASP A 304 10.90 -9.61 -11.90
C ASP A 304 11.94 -10.74 -11.91
N GLN A 305 12.73 -10.84 -10.85
CA GLN A 305 13.85 -11.80 -10.75
C GLN A 305 13.42 -13.27 -10.88
N ASN A 306 12.19 -13.58 -10.47
CA ASN A 306 11.60 -14.91 -10.61
C ASN A 306 11.21 -15.26 -12.05
N LEU A 307 11.11 -14.28 -12.95
CA LEU A 307 10.76 -14.51 -14.36
C LEU A 307 11.99 -14.70 -15.25
N GLY A 308 13.21 -14.54 -14.72
CA GLY A 308 14.44 -14.82 -15.44
C GLY A 308 15.55 -13.80 -15.19
N PRO A 309 16.61 -13.85 -16.03
CA PRO A 309 17.73 -12.92 -15.91
C PRO A 309 17.28 -11.47 -16.12
N LYS A 310 18.06 -10.54 -15.57
CA LYS A 310 17.83 -9.10 -15.77
C LYS A 310 17.73 -8.80 -17.27
N PRO A 311 16.67 -8.09 -17.73
CA PRO A 311 16.55 -7.73 -19.13
C PRO A 311 17.70 -6.80 -19.54
N THR A 312 18.27 -7.07 -20.71
CA THR A 312 19.20 -6.15 -21.38
C THR A 312 18.40 -5.12 -22.16
N THR A 313 18.76 -3.84 -22.06
CA THR A 313 18.14 -2.77 -22.83
C THR A 313 19.22 -1.85 -23.37
N ASP A 314 19.15 -1.55 -24.67
CA ASP A 314 19.98 -0.54 -25.32
C ASP A 314 19.33 0.86 -25.24
N SER A 315 18.17 0.96 -24.59
CA SER A 315 17.48 2.23 -24.39
C SER A 315 18.31 3.14 -23.49
N PRO A 316 18.61 4.39 -23.90
CA PRO A 316 19.20 5.37 -23.00
C PRO A 316 18.18 5.92 -22.00
N ASN A 317 16.88 5.63 -22.20
CA ASN A 317 15.81 6.14 -21.34
C ASN A 317 15.77 5.37 -20.03
N ASN A 318 15.65 6.14 -18.95
CA ASN A 318 15.42 5.69 -17.58
C ASN A 318 14.40 6.63 -16.92
N THR A 319 13.65 6.15 -15.94
CA THR A 319 12.75 7.03 -15.16
C THR A 319 13.60 8.02 -14.36
N ASN A 320 13.45 9.32 -14.62
CA ASN A 320 14.22 10.35 -13.94
C ASN A 320 13.70 10.58 -12.52
N ILE A 321 14.61 10.88 -11.60
CA ILE A 321 14.30 11.17 -10.18
C ILE A 321 14.69 12.62 -9.91
N GLU A 322 13.74 13.43 -9.47
CA GLU A 322 13.99 14.84 -9.16
C GLU A 322 13.41 15.21 -7.79
N ASP A 323 14.16 15.94 -6.97
CA ASP A 323 13.70 16.44 -5.67
C ASP A 323 13.19 15.31 -4.74
N MET A 324 14.07 14.33 -4.47
CA MET A 324 13.77 13.19 -3.61
C MET A 324 14.46 13.34 -2.26
N VAL A 325 13.69 13.38 -1.18
CA VAL A 325 14.19 13.67 0.16
C VAL A 325 13.89 12.53 1.13
N PHE A 326 14.91 12.10 1.85
CA PHE A 326 14.81 11.22 3.02
C PHE A 326 15.23 12.02 4.24
N ASP A 327 14.33 12.17 5.21
CA ASP A 327 14.54 13.09 6.31
C ASP A 327 14.13 12.48 7.65
N ASN A 328 15.04 12.47 8.63
CA ASN A 328 14.77 12.00 9.99
C ASN A 328 14.34 10.53 10.06
N PHE A 329 15.28 9.65 9.73
CA PHE A 329 15.10 8.21 9.90
C PHE A 329 15.72 7.78 11.23
N SER A 330 15.00 6.95 11.98
CA SER A 330 15.45 6.45 13.28
C SER A 330 15.04 5.02 13.54
N GLY A 331 15.70 4.35 14.48
CA GLY A 331 15.37 2.98 14.88
C GLY A 331 16.39 1.96 14.40
N THR A 332 15.95 0.75 14.05
CA THR A 332 16.85 -0.41 13.83
C THR A 332 16.81 -0.97 12.41
N GLN A 333 17.99 -1.11 11.80
CA GLN A 333 18.21 -1.97 10.65
C GLN A 333 18.45 -3.41 11.12
N LEU A 334 17.77 -4.37 10.51
CA LEU A 334 18.06 -5.79 10.73
C LEU A 334 19.30 -6.19 9.92
N ASP A 335 20.44 -6.36 10.59
CA ASP A 335 21.75 -6.69 9.99
C ASP A 335 22.13 -8.16 10.09
N THR A 336 21.13 -9.03 10.20
CA THR A 336 21.24 -10.49 10.10
C THR A 336 20.54 -10.98 8.84
N PRO A 337 20.88 -12.16 8.30
CA PRO A 337 20.17 -12.73 7.17
C PRO A 337 18.66 -12.68 7.38
N TYR A 338 17.97 -11.89 6.55
CA TYR A 338 16.53 -11.75 6.62
C TYR A 338 15.88 -12.88 5.82
N VAL A 339 15.02 -13.62 6.50
CA VAL A 339 14.23 -14.70 5.91
C VAL A 339 12.78 -14.44 6.30
N GLU A 340 12.07 -13.67 5.48
CA GLU A 340 10.61 -13.75 5.42
C GLU A 340 10.25 -14.72 4.30
N GLY A 341 9.17 -15.50 4.45
CA GLY A 341 8.81 -16.58 3.54
C GLY A 341 8.45 -16.18 2.10
N SER A 342 8.75 -14.94 1.69
CA SER A 342 8.54 -14.39 0.34
C SER A 342 9.60 -14.83 -0.68
N CYS A 343 10.68 -15.48 -0.24
CA CYS A 343 11.76 -15.93 -1.11
C CYS A 343 11.32 -17.07 -2.05
N VAL A 344 11.09 -16.74 -3.32
CA VAL A 344 10.63 -17.67 -4.39
C VAL A 344 11.65 -17.88 -5.50
N SER A 345 12.89 -17.42 -5.31
CA SER A 345 14.02 -17.57 -6.24
C SER A 345 15.31 -17.85 -5.46
N ASP A 346 16.35 -18.35 -6.13
CA ASP A 346 17.70 -18.50 -5.58
C ASP A 346 18.74 -17.80 -6.49
N PRO A 347 19.41 -16.72 -6.03
CA PRO A 347 19.21 -16.06 -4.73
C PRO A 347 17.79 -15.46 -4.59
N CYS A 348 17.38 -15.16 -3.35
CA CYS A 348 16.07 -14.56 -3.08
C CYS A 348 15.83 -13.29 -3.91
N TRP A 349 14.57 -13.01 -4.27
CA TRP A 349 14.21 -11.93 -5.20
C TRP A 349 14.61 -10.52 -4.73
N TYR A 350 14.84 -10.36 -3.42
CA TYR A 350 15.31 -9.12 -2.80
C TYR A 350 16.82 -9.09 -2.56
N SER A 351 17.55 -10.11 -3.02
CA SER A 351 18.99 -10.19 -2.89
C SER A 351 19.65 -9.07 -3.70
N VAL A 352 20.56 -8.37 -3.06
CA VAL A 352 21.36 -7.31 -3.66
C VAL A 352 22.80 -7.80 -3.76
N ALA A 353 23.33 -7.89 -4.98
CA ALA A 353 24.69 -8.35 -5.22
C ALA A 353 25.70 -7.47 -4.46
N ASN A 354 26.65 -8.12 -3.76
CA ASN A 354 27.70 -7.49 -2.94
C ASN A 354 27.23 -6.74 -1.68
N ALA A 355 25.93 -6.71 -1.37
CA ALA A 355 25.47 -6.15 -0.11
C ALA A 355 25.95 -7.01 1.06
N THR A 356 26.33 -6.35 2.15
CA THR A 356 26.82 -7.03 3.37
C THR A 356 25.74 -7.21 4.42
N GLY A 357 24.54 -6.65 4.19
CA GLY A 357 23.42 -6.64 5.13
C GLY A 357 23.49 -5.48 6.13
N LYS A 358 24.39 -4.51 5.92
CA LYS A 358 24.61 -3.36 6.82
C LYS A 358 24.30 -2.03 6.16
N GLU A 359 23.86 -2.08 4.91
CA GLU A 359 23.62 -0.92 4.07
C GLU A 359 22.32 -0.24 4.50
N ILE A 360 22.41 0.89 5.17
CA ILE A 360 21.23 1.70 5.53
C ILE A 360 20.71 2.51 4.33
N VAL A 361 21.55 2.71 3.32
CA VAL A 361 21.17 3.34 2.05
C VAL A 361 21.74 2.52 0.90
N ILE A 362 20.89 2.14 -0.04
CA ILE A 362 21.28 1.54 -1.32
C ILE A 362 20.71 2.39 -2.44
N PHE A 363 21.59 3.05 -3.19
CA PHE A 363 21.29 3.80 -4.40
C PHE A 363 21.86 3.08 -5.61
N ASP A 364 20.96 2.41 -6.34
CA ASP A 364 21.22 1.68 -7.57
C ASP A 364 20.64 2.48 -8.75
N LEU A 365 21.43 3.48 -9.17
CA LEU A 365 21.00 4.57 -10.03
C LEU A 365 21.79 4.61 -11.34
N TYR A 366 21.16 5.12 -12.40
CA TYR A 366 21.79 5.43 -13.67
C TYR A 366 22.34 6.86 -13.70
N HIS A 367 23.52 7.04 -14.29
CA HIS A 367 24.15 8.34 -14.46
C HIS A 367 23.28 9.33 -15.25
N GLY A 368 23.21 10.57 -14.77
CA GLY A 368 22.51 11.67 -15.43
C GLY A 368 20.99 11.60 -15.34
N THR A 369 20.44 10.76 -14.45
CA THR A 369 18.99 10.55 -14.31
C THR A 369 18.42 11.05 -12.99
N THR A 370 19.28 11.55 -12.10
CA THR A 370 18.89 12.07 -10.80
C THR A 370 19.21 13.55 -10.68
N ARG A 371 18.40 14.26 -9.90
CA ARG A 371 18.64 15.63 -9.49
C ARG A 371 18.09 15.88 -8.10
N ASN A 372 18.87 16.51 -7.23
CA ASN A 372 18.45 16.89 -5.88
C ASN A 372 17.94 15.70 -5.05
N VAL A 373 18.66 14.59 -5.08
CA VAL A 373 18.43 13.47 -4.15
C VAL A 373 19.19 13.76 -2.86
N VAL A 374 18.50 13.78 -1.72
CA VAL A 374 19.10 14.16 -0.44
C VAL A 374 18.60 13.26 0.69
N ALA A 375 19.52 12.74 1.49
CA ALA A 375 19.26 12.03 2.73
C ALA A 375 19.86 12.81 3.91
N LYS A 376 19.00 13.34 4.79
CA LYS A 376 19.43 14.13 5.95
C LYS A 376 18.85 13.59 7.26
N ARG A 377 19.57 13.81 8.36
CA ARG A 377 19.19 13.35 9.71
C ARG A 377 18.95 11.83 9.78
N ILE A 378 19.83 11.05 9.16
CA ILE A 378 19.76 9.58 9.11
C ILE A 378 20.56 8.91 10.26
N SER A 379 21.30 9.71 11.05
CA SER A 379 22.11 9.24 12.18
C SER A 379 21.32 8.57 13.32
N GLY A 380 19.99 8.64 13.29
CA GLY A 380 19.13 7.92 14.23
C GLY A 380 19.02 6.41 13.93
N LEU A 381 19.50 5.94 12.78
CA LEU A 381 19.53 4.53 12.42
C LEU A 381 20.74 3.83 13.04
N ARG A 382 20.49 2.67 13.62
CA ARG A 382 21.53 1.73 14.07
C ARG A 382 21.20 0.33 13.56
N THR A 383 22.22 -0.50 13.42
CA THR A 383 22.01 -1.93 13.18
C THR A 383 21.61 -2.63 14.48
N VAL A 384 20.88 -3.74 14.40
CA VAL A 384 20.47 -4.53 15.56
C VAL A 384 21.68 -5.05 16.34
N ASN A 385 22.74 -5.51 15.66
CA ASN A 385 23.95 -6.01 16.31
C ASN A 385 25.03 -4.94 16.54
N ASN A 386 24.69 -3.65 16.41
CA ASN A 386 25.62 -2.52 16.56
C ASN A 386 26.84 -2.56 15.61
N ALA A 387 26.74 -3.31 14.50
CA ALA A 387 27.67 -3.16 13.38
C ALA A 387 27.63 -1.72 12.84
N LYS A 388 28.77 -1.23 12.35
CA LYS A 388 28.82 0.09 11.71
C LYS A 388 27.92 0.10 10.47
N PRO A 389 26.97 1.05 10.35
CA PRO A 389 26.17 1.21 9.15
C PRO A 389 27.04 1.45 7.91
N ALA A 390 26.57 0.94 6.78
CA ALA A 390 27.19 1.08 5.47
C ALA A 390 26.24 1.75 4.48
N VAL A 391 26.76 2.08 3.30
CA VAL A 391 25.98 2.47 2.13
C VAL A 391 26.47 1.74 0.89
N MET A 392 25.59 1.58 -0.09
CA MET A 392 25.94 1.22 -1.46
C MET A 392 25.51 2.34 -2.38
N CYS A 393 26.46 2.93 -3.08
CA CYS A 393 26.22 4.10 -3.90
C CYS A 393 27.36 4.24 -4.91
N ASP A 394 27.02 4.40 -6.18
CA ASP A 394 27.98 4.73 -7.23
C ASP A 394 28.14 6.27 -7.28
N PRO A 395 29.32 6.82 -6.90
CA PRO A 395 29.54 8.27 -6.93
C PRO A 395 29.37 8.87 -8.33
N THR A 396 29.52 8.07 -9.38
CA THR A 396 29.35 8.53 -10.75
C THR A 396 27.88 8.66 -11.15
N ALA A 397 26.94 8.11 -10.38
CA ALA A 397 25.51 8.18 -10.70
C ALA A 397 24.79 9.39 -10.11
N ILE A 398 25.46 10.18 -9.26
CA ILE A 398 24.89 11.28 -8.49
C ILE A 398 25.45 12.63 -8.97
N ASP A 399 24.62 13.67 -9.02
CA ASP A 399 24.99 15.01 -9.45
C ASP A 399 25.23 16.02 -8.30
N ASN A 400 24.89 15.64 -7.06
CA ASN A 400 24.98 16.50 -5.88
C ASN A 400 25.45 15.76 -4.61
N ASP A 401 25.78 16.52 -3.56
CA ASP A 401 25.95 15.96 -2.21
C ASP A 401 24.60 15.42 -1.71
N VAL A 402 24.51 14.09 -1.56
CA VAL A 402 23.30 13.37 -1.12
C VAL A 402 23.12 13.35 0.39
N GLY A 403 23.95 14.07 1.15
CA GLY A 403 23.93 14.08 2.61
C GLY A 403 24.82 13.02 3.27
N PHE A 404 25.53 12.24 2.46
CA PHE A 404 26.56 11.30 2.89
C PHE A 404 27.59 11.07 1.78
N VAL A 405 28.74 10.51 2.13
CA VAL A 405 29.76 10.10 1.15
C VAL A 405 29.21 8.95 0.31
N CYS A 406 28.79 9.24 -0.92
CA CYS A 406 28.29 8.24 -1.87
C CYS A 406 29.44 7.37 -2.39
N GLN A 407 29.72 6.28 -1.68
CA GLN A 407 30.67 5.25 -2.09
C GLN A 407 30.38 3.98 -1.30
N ASN A 408 30.49 2.81 -1.92
CA ASN A 408 30.37 1.53 -1.20
C ASN A 408 31.31 1.50 0.01
N GLY A 409 30.73 1.33 1.21
CA GLY A 409 31.51 1.32 2.45
C GLY A 409 30.76 1.92 3.64
N PRO A 410 31.46 2.31 4.72
CA PRO A 410 30.84 2.87 5.91
C PRO A 410 30.01 4.13 5.61
N TYR A 411 28.88 4.28 6.29
CA TYR A 411 28.10 5.52 6.24
C TYR A 411 28.88 6.65 6.91
N VAL A 412 29.11 7.72 6.14
CA VAL A 412 29.73 8.96 6.63
C VAL A 412 28.89 10.13 6.16
N ALA A 413 28.20 10.80 7.09
CA ALA A 413 27.38 11.96 6.78
C ALA A 413 28.23 13.17 6.35
N THR A 414 27.73 13.92 5.37
CA THR A 414 28.30 15.19 4.88
C THR A 414 27.57 16.37 5.54
N PRO A 415 28.04 17.63 5.37
CA PRO A 415 27.33 18.80 5.91
C PRO A 415 25.85 18.89 5.52
N VAL A 416 25.49 18.53 4.28
CA VAL A 416 24.09 18.47 3.82
C VAL A 416 23.27 17.51 4.69
N GLY A 417 23.86 16.38 5.08
CA GLY A 417 23.22 15.37 5.92
C GLY A 417 22.85 15.86 7.33
N TYR A 418 23.50 16.92 7.82
CA TYR A 418 23.21 17.54 9.12
C TYR A 418 22.28 18.75 9.05
N THR A 419 21.91 19.20 7.85
CA THR A 419 21.02 20.37 7.70
C THR A 419 19.65 20.11 8.33
N ARG A 420 19.11 21.13 9.02
CA ARG A 420 17.85 21.01 9.77
C ARG A 420 16.63 20.91 8.87
#